data_AF-A0A3D8L6U2-F1
#
_entry.id   AF-A0A3D8L6U2-F1
#
_cell.length_a   1.000
_cell.length_b   1.000
_cell.length_c   1.000
_cell.angle_alpha   90.00
_cell.angle_beta   90.00
_cell.angle_gamma   90.00
#
_symmetry.space_group_name_H-M   'P 1'
#
loop_
_entity.id
_entity.type
_entity.pdbx_description
1 polymer ?
#
loop_
_entity_poly.entity_id
_entity_poly.type
_entity_poly.pdbx_seq_one_letter_code
_entity_poly.pdbx_strand_id
1 'polypeptide(L)'
;MTQRAAKLADRKIEKREGLSALPLLWGILVHLMLLKSVMEINRDTCFVIQPFDNGKFDSRFEDVFKPAIEKAGLEAYRVDRNPGVRVPIDEIERKILRASICLADITIDNPNVWYELGFAYACNKDVVMVCSKDERQGSYPFDIRHKTIISYSLSSKSGFTILEEAVTEKLKALLETAKNIHPIKTPVNAASINEQLTDSEVMLLKFILEEQPTHEEKARLYQVNKAFIDLGYDGFSFGLSMRSLVKKGLVVTSKEYDEWNNGEYTACQITEKGEEWILHNFEKDHRLNSSLLFKNNEVSDLPF
;
A
#
# COMPACT_ATOMS: atom_id res chain seq x y z
N MET A 1 37.28 35.26 47.80
CA MET A 1 36.95 35.30 46.35
C MET A 1 36.80 33.91 45.71
N THR A 2 36.80 32.81 46.49
CA THR A 2 36.98 31.44 45.96
C THR A 2 35.69 30.63 45.77
N GLN A 3 34.54 31.06 46.32
CA GLN A 3 33.25 30.34 46.14
C GLN A 3 32.44 30.82 44.91
N ARG A 4 32.72 31.99 44.34
CA ARG A 4 32.02 32.50 43.14
C ARG A 4 32.52 31.90 41.83
N ALA A 5 33.77 31.43 41.77
CA ALA A 5 34.36 30.85 40.57
C ALA A 5 33.90 29.41 40.30
N ALA A 6 33.72 28.59 41.36
CA ALA A 6 33.26 27.21 41.22
C ALA A 6 31.82 27.12 40.68
N LYS A 7 30.93 28.02 41.12
CA LYS A 7 29.51 28.05 40.69
C LYS A 7 29.33 28.50 39.23
N LEU A 8 30.33 29.17 38.65
CA LEU A 8 30.36 29.59 37.24
C LEU A 8 30.97 28.52 36.32
N ALA A 9 31.80 27.63 36.86
CA ALA A 9 32.34 26.47 36.13
C ALA A 9 31.27 25.38 35.97
N ASP A 10 30.52 25.06 37.03
CA ASP A 10 29.41 24.07 36.98
C ASP A 10 28.30 24.49 36.01
N ARG A 11 27.92 25.79 36.00
CA ARG A 11 26.93 26.32 35.04
C ARG A 11 27.39 26.31 33.58
N LYS A 12 28.71 26.21 33.32
CA LYS A 12 29.26 26.09 31.96
C LYS A 12 29.34 24.63 31.50
N ILE A 13 29.42 23.68 32.43
CA ILE A 13 29.45 22.24 32.16
C ILE A 13 28.03 21.74 31.86
N GLU A 14 27.02 22.18 32.62
CA GLU A 14 25.60 21.88 32.35
C GLU A 14 25.10 22.40 30.99
N LYS A 15 25.71 23.44 30.43
CA LYS A 15 25.33 23.98 29.11
C LYS A 15 26.00 23.28 27.92
N ARG A 16 26.94 22.35 28.14
CA ARG A 16 27.62 21.61 27.06
C ARG A 16 27.02 20.23 26.77
N GLU A 17 26.11 19.72 27.60
CA GLU A 17 25.47 18.42 27.38
C GLU A 17 24.26 18.47 26.42
N GLY A 18 23.82 19.67 26.02
CA GLY A 18 22.70 19.84 25.06
C GLY A 18 23.08 19.74 23.57
N LEU A 19 24.34 19.48 23.23
CA LEU A 19 24.84 19.54 21.84
C LEU A 19 25.24 18.17 21.26
N SER A 20 24.91 17.06 21.92
CA SER A 20 25.23 15.69 21.46
C SER A 20 24.14 15.03 20.61
N ALA A 21 22.93 15.59 20.58
CA ALA A 21 21.78 15.03 19.85
C ALA A 21 21.63 15.56 18.40
N LEU A 22 22.31 16.66 18.05
CA LEU A 22 22.21 17.31 16.74
C LEU A 22 22.64 16.41 15.55
N PRO A 23 23.70 15.59 15.62
CA PRO A 23 24.08 14.69 14.53
C PRO A 23 23.12 13.51 14.36
N LEU A 24 22.58 12.99 15.47
CA LEU A 24 21.58 11.91 15.47
C LEU A 24 20.23 12.38 14.93
N LEU A 25 19.79 13.58 15.34
CA LEU A 25 18.59 14.22 14.81
C LEU A 25 18.74 14.53 13.33
N TRP A 26 19.92 14.98 12.87
CA TRP A 26 20.19 15.19 11.45
C TRP A 26 20.18 13.88 10.67
N GLY A 27 20.81 12.82 11.20
CA GLY A 27 20.79 11.48 10.59
C GLY A 27 19.39 10.90 10.48
N ILE A 28 18.56 11.06 11.52
CA ILE A 28 17.15 10.66 11.52
C ILE A 28 16.34 11.52 10.55
N LEU A 29 16.60 12.84 10.47
CA LEU A 29 15.91 13.75 9.55
C LEU A 29 16.23 13.43 8.09
N VAL A 30 17.50 13.14 7.78
CA VAL A 30 17.97 12.72 6.46
C VAL A 30 17.42 11.35 6.10
N HIS A 31 17.41 10.40 7.05
CA HIS A 31 16.81 9.09 6.84
C HIS A 31 15.29 9.17 6.64
N LEU A 32 14.58 10.02 7.39
CA LEU A 32 13.15 10.31 7.21
C LEU A 32 12.86 11.04 5.89
N MET A 33 13.74 11.96 5.46
CA MET A 33 13.63 12.63 4.16
C MET A 33 13.86 11.64 3.01
N LEU A 34 14.84 10.74 3.13
CA LEU A 34 15.08 9.67 2.15
C LEU A 34 13.93 8.67 2.14
N LEU A 35 13.39 8.26 3.29
CA LEU A 35 12.19 7.41 3.37
C LEU A 35 10.96 8.09 2.79
N LYS A 36 10.74 9.39 3.06
CA LYS A 36 9.67 10.18 2.44
C LYS A 36 9.81 10.24 0.92
N SER A 37 11.02 10.46 0.40
CA SER A 37 11.28 10.48 -1.05
C SER A 37 11.13 9.08 -1.69
N VAL A 38 11.42 8.02 -0.96
CA VAL A 38 11.21 6.63 -1.42
C VAL A 38 9.73 6.22 -1.38
N MET A 39 8.96 6.77 -0.44
CA MET A 39 7.53 6.47 -0.21
C MET A 39 6.55 7.56 -0.67
N GLU A 40 7.00 8.56 -1.44
CA GLU A 40 6.10 9.56 -2.01
C GLU A 40 5.25 8.85 -3.08
N ILE A 41 4.07 8.39 -2.66
CA ILE A 41 2.99 7.98 -3.55
C ILE A 41 2.66 9.24 -4.36
N ASN A 42 2.85 9.18 -5.67
CA ASN A 42 2.43 10.28 -6.52
C ASN A 42 0.91 10.18 -6.64
N ARG A 43 0.21 10.84 -5.72
CA ARG A 43 -1.25 10.73 -5.57
C ARG A 43 -2.03 11.30 -6.75
N ASP A 44 -1.32 11.88 -7.71
CA ASP A 44 -1.92 12.48 -8.88
C ASP A 44 -1.64 11.66 -10.15
N THR A 45 -0.94 10.52 -10.11
CA THR A 45 -0.62 9.76 -11.34
C THR A 45 -1.56 8.58 -11.62
N CYS A 46 -1.98 8.43 -12.88
CA CYS A 46 -2.53 7.19 -13.43
C CYS A 46 -1.48 6.46 -14.28
N PHE A 47 -1.12 5.24 -13.91
CA PHE A 47 -0.20 4.43 -14.70
C PHE A 47 -0.95 3.68 -15.81
N VAL A 48 -0.53 3.85 -17.06
CA VAL A 48 -1.15 3.23 -18.23
C VAL A 48 -0.38 1.99 -18.66
N ILE A 49 -1.03 0.84 -18.51
CA ILE A 49 -0.59 -0.50 -18.91
C ILE A 49 -1.17 -0.77 -20.30
N GLN A 50 -0.36 -0.71 -21.34
CA GLN A 50 -0.84 -0.82 -22.72
C GLN A 50 0.22 -1.49 -23.62
N PRO A 51 -0.19 -2.22 -24.66
CA PRO A 51 0.72 -2.59 -25.75
C PRO A 51 1.30 -1.37 -26.46
N PHE A 52 2.48 -1.54 -27.07
CA PHE A 52 3.12 -0.51 -27.90
C PHE A 52 3.25 -1.04 -29.32
N ASP A 53 2.89 -0.21 -30.31
CA ASP A 53 2.96 -0.61 -31.72
C ASP A 53 3.40 0.50 -32.68
N ASN A 54 3.74 1.70 -32.18
CA ASN A 54 3.96 2.91 -32.98
C ASN A 54 2.78 3.21 -33.92
N GLY A 55 1.58 2.84 -33.51
CA GLY A 55 0.39 2.85 -34.34
C GLY A 55 -0.86 3.06 -33.51
N LYS A 56 -1.82 2.13 -33.63
CA LYS A 56 -3.16 2.31 -33.06
C LYS A 56 -3.16 2.42 -31.54
N PHE A 57 -2.24 1.73 -30.83
CA PHE A 57 -2.19 1.81 -29.37
C PHE A 57 -1.60 3.16 -28.93
N ASP A 58 -0.58 3.65 -29.64
CA ASP A 58 0.01 4.96 -29.39
C ASP A 58 -0.96 6.11 -29.68
N SER A 59 -1.68 6.07 -30.80
CA SER A 59 -2.75 7.03 -31.07
C SER A 59 -3.86 6.95 -30.01
N ARG A 60 -4.25 5.75 -29.59
CA ARG A 60 -5.28 5.58 -28.54
C ARG A 60 -4.85 6.16 -27.20
N PHE A 61 -3.56 6.08 -26.86
CA PHE A 61 -3.06 6.73 -25.65
C PHE A 61 -3.17 8.25 -25.73
N GLU A 62 -2.61 8.85 -26.78
CA GLU A 62 -2.58 10.32 -26.92
C GLU A 62 -3.96 10.92 -27.14
N ASP A 63 -4.81 10.27 -27.94
CA ASP A 63 -6.10 10.83 -28.36
C ASP A 63 -7.24 10.50 -27.38
N VAL A 64 -7.10 9.46 -26.55
CA VAL A 64 -8.19 8.97 -25.70
C VAL A 64 -7.78 8.82 -24.23
N PHE A 65 -6.81 7.96 -23.92
CA PHE A 65 -6.52 7.63 -22.52
C PHE A 65 -5.93 8.81 -21.75
N LYS A 66 -4.96 9.51 -22.33
CA LYS A 66 -4.34 10.68 -21.69
C LYS A 66 -5.37 11.81 -21.45
N PRO A 67 -6.18 12.25 -22.44
CA PRO A 67 -7.25 13.20 -22.18
C PRO A 67 -8.26 12.75 -21.12
N ALA A 68 -8.65 11.47 -21.12
CA ALA A 68 -9.59 10.93 -20.12
C ALA A 68 -9.03 10.98 -18.69
N ILE A 69 -7.76 10.59 -18.54
CA ILE A 69 -7.04 10.61 -17.27
C ILE A 69 -6.88 12.05 -16.76
N GLU A 70 -6.47 12.97 -17.64
CA GLU A 70 -6.31 14.39 -17.30
C GLU A 70 -7.65 15.04 -16.91
N LYS A 71 -8.75 14.70 -17.60
CA LYS A 71 -10.11 15.13 -17.23
C LYS A 71 -10.59 14.55 -15.89
N ALA A 72 -10.03 13.43 -15.45
CA ALA A 72 -10.26 12.87 -14.12
C ALA A 72 -9.43 13.57 -13.02
N GLY A 73 -8.52 14.48 -13.39
CA GLY A 73 -7.66 15.22 -12.47
C GLY A 73 -6.37 14.48 -12.13
N LEU A 74 -5.90 13.57 -13.00
CA LEU A 74 -4.68 12.81 -12.84
C LEU A 74 -3.68 13.11 -13.96
N GLU A 75 -2.40 12.93 -13.70
CA GLU A 75 -1.31 12.87 -14.67
C GLU A 75 -1.27 11.48 -15.32
N ALA A 76 -1.38 11.41 -16.64
CA ALA A 76 -1.23 10.17 -17.37
C ALA A 76 0.25 9.80 -17.51
N TYR A 77 0.65 8.67 -16.94
CA TYR A 77 2.00 8.12 -17.10
C TYR A 77 1.96 6.83 -17.89
N ARG A 78 2.64 6.79 -19.04
CA ARG A 78 2.89 5.58 -19.82
C ARG A 78 4.39 5.45 -20.03
N VAL A 79 4.92 4.22 -19.95
CA VAL A 79 6.34 3.99 -20.19
C VAL A 79 6.66 4.20 -21.67
N ASP A 80 7.54 5.14 -22.00
CA ASP A 80 7.95 5.35 -23.38
C ASP A 80 8.82 4.20 -23.88
N ARG A 81 8.50 3.68 -25.07
CA ARG A 81 9.31 2.66 -25.74
C ARG A 81 10.23 3.30 -26.78
N ASN A 82 11.18 4.11 -26.32
CA ASN A 82 12.29 4.52 -27.18
C ASN A 82 13.13 3.28 -27.56
N PRO A 83 13.32 2.95 -28.85
CA PRO A 83 13.97 1.70 -29.28
C PRO A 83 15.39 1.47 -28.72
N GLY A 84 16.09 2.55 -28.33
CA GLY A 84 17.43 2.50 -27.73
C GLY A 84 17.47 2.45 -26.21
N VAL A 85 16.33 2.53 -25.52
CA VAL A 85 16.26 2.62 -24.05
C VAL A 85 15.47 1.43 -23.51
N ARG A 86 16.17 0.52 -22.83
CA ARG A 86 15.55 -0.55 -22.07
C ARG A 86 15.22 -0.03 -20.68
N VAL A 87 13.93 0.13 -20.37
CA VAL A 87 13.49 0.47 -19.02
C VAL A 87 13.59 -0.79 -18.15
N PRO A 88 14.33 -0.78 -17.03
CA PRO A 88 14.40 -1.91 -16.11
C PRO A 88 13.02 -2.23 -15.52
N ILE A 89 12.71 -3.51 -15.33
CA ILE A 89 11.40 -3.95 -14.80
C ILE A 89 11.11 -3.38 -13.42
N ASP A 90 12.12 -3.30 -12.55
CA ASP A 90 12.00 -2.70 -11.21
C ASP A 90 11.54 -1.23 -11.25
N GLU A 91 11.85 -0.50 -12.33
CA GLU A 91 11.38 0.88 -12.48
C GLU A 91 9.88 0.93 -12.79
N ILE A 92 9.42 0.03 -13.68
CA ILE A 92 8.00 -0.12 -14.03
C ILE A 92 7.21 -0.47 -12.76
N GLU A 93 7.68 -1.47 -12.01
CA GLU A 93 7.08 -1.89 -10.74
C GLU A 93 7.00 -0.75 -9.74
N ARG A 94 8.09 0.02 -9.57
CA ARG A 94 8.09 1.20 -8.69
C ARG A 94 7.06 2.24 -9.12
N LYS A 95 6.86 2.46 -10.42
CA LYS A 95 5.88 3.43 -10.94
C LYS A 95 4.45 2.93 -10.76
N ILE A 96 4.18 1.64 -11.00
CA ILE A 96 2.88 1.03 -10.68
C ILE A 96 2.59 1.16 -9.19
N LEU A 97 3.56 0.82 -8.33
CA LEU A 97 3.43 0.91 -6.87
C LEU A 97 3.15 2.35 -6.39
N ARG A 98 3.70 3.36 -7.07
CA ARG A 98 3.53 4.77 -6.70
C ARG A 98 2.31 5.44 -7.32
N ALA A 99 1.73 4.88 -8.37
CA ALA A 99 0.54 5.44 -9.01
C ALA A 99 -0.67 5.35 -8.07
N SER A 100 -1.60 6.30 -8.21
CA SER A 100 -2.88 6.26 -7.48
C SER A 100 -3.78 5.15 -8.00
N ILE A 101 -3.81 5.01 -9.32
CA ILE A 101 -4.72 4.12 -10.05
C ILE A 101 -4.04 3.68 -11.33
N CYS A 102 -4.38 2.51 -11.84
CA CYS A 102 -3.89 2.05 -13.14
C CYS A 102 -5.02 2.03 -14.17
N LEU A 103 -4.67 2.24 -15.43
CA LEU A 103 -5.52 1.95 -16.58
C LEU A 103 -4.86 0.85 -17.40
N ALA A 104 -5.60 -0.21 -17.75
CA ALA A 104 -5.05 -1.33 -18.51
C ALA A 104 -5.85 -1.61 -19.78
N ASP A 105 -5.20 -1.53 -20.94
CA ASP A 105 -5.77 -1.94 -22.23
C ASP A 105 -5.46 -3.42 -22.49
N ILE A 106 -6.45 -4.27 -22.24
CA ILE A 106 -6.37 -5.73 -22.35
C ILE A 106 -6.92 -6.26 -23.68
N THR A 107 -6.98 -5.40 -24.70
CA THR A 107 -7.54 -5.73 -26.02
C THR A 107 -6.86 -6.93 -26.67
N ILE A 108 -5.52 -7.03 -26.56
CA ILE A 108 -4.75 -8.17 -27.08
C ILE A 108 -4.06 -8.93 -25.94
N ASP A 109 -3.77 -10.20 -26.17
CA ASP A 109 -3.00 -11.02 -25.23
C ASP A 109 -1.51 -10.66 -25.29
N ASN A 110 -1.15 -9.55 -24.65
CA ASN A 110 0.23 -9.10 -24.52
C ASN A 110 0.81 -9.57 -23.17
N PRO A 111 1.91 -10.38 -23.17
CA PRO A 111 2.50 -10.88 -21.94
C PRO A 111 2.93 -9.80 -20.94
N ASN A 112 3.42 -8.65 -21.42
CA ASN A 112 3.86 -7.57 -20.55
C ASN A 112 2.66 -6.88 -19.87
N VAL A 113 1.57 -6.66 -20.62
CA VAL A 113 0.32 -6.12 -20.07
C VAL A 113 -0.23 -7.03 -18.98
N TRP A 114 -0.21 -8.35 -19.19
CA TRP A 114 -0.67 -9.30 -18.18
C TRP A 114 0.21 -9.30 -16.93
N TYR A 115 1.53 -9.22 -17.10
CA TYR A 115 2.46 -9.08 -15.99
C TYR A 115 2.18 -7.82 -15.16
N GLU A 116 2.15 -6.66 -15.80
CA GLU A 116 1.95 -5.37 -15.14
C GLU A 116 0.57 -5.28 -14.49
N LEU A 117 -0.47 -5.84 -15.12
CA LEU A 117 -1.82 -5.92 -14.55
C LEU A 117 -1.85 -6.81 -13.30
N GLY A 118 -1.21 -7.98 -13.36
CA GLY A 118 -1.09 -8.89 -12.21
C GLY A 118 -0.34 -8.24 -11.06
N PHE A 119 0.76 -7.55 -11.35
CA PHE A 119 1.55 -6.81 -10.36
C PHE A 119 0.76 -5.65 -9.74
N ALA A 120 -0.01 -4.91 -10.53
CA ALA A 120 -0.89 -3.86 -10.04
C ALA A 120 -1.92 -4.42 -9.04
N TYR A 121 -2.54 -5.56 -9.35
CA TYR A 121 -3.44 -6.24 -8.41
C TYR A 121 -2.73 -6.75 -7.16
N ALA A 122 -1.53 -7.32 -7.30
CA ALA A 122 -0.74 -7.78 -6.15
C ALA A 122 -0.41 -6.62 -5.18
N CYS A 123 -0.27 -5.40 -5.71
CA CYS A 123 -0.07 -4.16 -4.97
C CYS A 123 -1.36 -3.47 -4.51
N ASN A 124 -2.52 -4.13 -4.62
CA ASN A 124 -3.84 -3.59 -4.27
C ASN A 124 -4.15 -2.24 -4.95
N LYS A 125 -3.72 -2.08 -6.21
CA LYS A 125 -4.09 -0.92 -7.01
C LYS A 125 -5.50 -1.08 -7.58
N ASP A 126 -6.26 0.00 -7.54
CA ASP A 126 -7.44 0.13 -8.38
C ASP A 126 -7.01 0.12 -9.86
N VAL A 127 -7.76 -0.61 -10.68
CA VAL A 127 -7.46 -0.73 -12.11
C VAL A 127 -8.72 -0.53 -12.94
N VAL A 128 -8.69 0.43 -13.87
CA VAL A 128 -9.69 0.58 -14.93
C VAL A 128 -9.25 -0.24 -16.14
N MET A 129 -9.94 -1.34 -16.39
CA MET A 129 -9.66 -2.18 -17.57
C MET A 129 -10.52 -1.78 -18.75
N VAL A 130 -9.90 -1.72 -19.93
CA VAL A 130 -10.56 -1.42 -21.21
C VAL A 130 -10.26 -2.52 -22.22
N CYS A 131 -11.21 -2.79 -23.12
CA CYS A 131 -11.06 -3.81 -24.15
C CYS A 131 -11.87 -3.48 -25.42
N SER A 132 -11.24 -3.54 -26.59
CA SER A 132 -11.96 -3.42 -27.87
C SER A 132 -12.70 -4.72 -28.19
N LYS A 133 -14.02 -4.63 -28.38
CA LYS A 133 -14.84 -5.78 -28.80
C LYS A 133 -14.52 -6.26 -30.21
N ASP A 134 -14.04 -5.35 -31.07
CA ASP A 134 -13.76 -5.66 -32.46
C ASP A 134 -12.41 -6.35 -32.65
N GLU A 135 -11.48 -6.12 -31.71
CA GLU A 135 -10.10 -6.61 -31.81
C GLU A 135 -9.81 -7.76 -30.84
N ARG A 136 -10.59 -7.92 -29.76
CA ARG A 136 -10.36 -8.97 -28.78
C ARG A 136 -10.54 -10.34 -29.40
N GLN A 137 -9.50 -11.17 -29.27
CA GLN A 137 -9.51 -12.55 -29.71
C GLN A 137 -9.71 -13.47 -28.50
N GLY A 138 -10.73 -14.33 -28.57
CA GLY A 138 -11.01 -15.30 -27.53
C GLY A 138 -11.49 -14.70 -26.20
N SER A 139 -11.74 -15.60 -25.24
CA SER A 139 -12.22 -15.26 -23.91
C SER A 139 -11.12 -14.65 -23.04
N TYR A 140 -11.50 -13.90 -22.01
CA TYR A 140 -10.55 -13.45 -21.00
C TYR A 140 -10.01 -14.62 -20.15
N PRO A 141 -8.81 -14.48 -19.57
CA PRO A 141 -8.32 -15.39 -18.53
C PRO A 141 -9.32 -15.49 -17.37
N PHE A 142 -9.35 -16.64 -16.68
CA PHE A 142 -10.32 -16.92 -15.61
C PHE A 142 -10.38 -15.81 -14.56
N ASP A 143 -9.21 -15.35 -14.08
CA ASP A 143 -9.08 -14.30 -13.05
C ASP A 143 -9.59 -12.92 -13.50
N ILE A 144 -9.82 -12.71 -14.79
CA ILE A 144 -10.27 -11.44 -15.39
C ILE A 144 -11.76 -11.47 -15.73
N ARG A 145 -12.36 -12.63 -16.00
CA ARG A 145 -13.75 -12.76 -16.51
C ARG A 145 -14.80 -12.10 -15.62
N HIS A 146 -14.60 -12.12 -14.31
CA HIS A 146 -15.56 -11.60 -13.33
C HIS A 146 -15.34 -10.12 -13.00
N LYS A 147 -14.29 -9.50 -13.55
CA LYS A 147 -13.95 -8.11 -13.27
C LYS A 147 -14.68 -7.17 -14.24
N THR A 148 -14.92 -5.94 -13.80
CA THR A 148 -15.51 -4.90 -14.65
C THR A 148 -14.54 -4.47 -15.75
N ILE A 149 -14.97 -4.56 -17.01
CA ILE A 149 -14.18 -4.17 -18.18
C ILE A 149 -15.01 -3.20 -19.01
N ILE A 150 -14.47 -2.00 -19.26
CA ILE A 150 -15.06 -1.03 -20.18
C ILE A 150 -14.81 -1.52 -21.60
N SER A 151 -15.87 -2.02 -22.24
CA SER A 151 -15.77 -2.54 -23.60
C SER A 151 -16.17 -1.47 -24.61
N TYR A 152 -15.37 -1.28 -25.66
CA TYR A 152 -15.62 -0.27 -26.70
C TYR A 152 -15.55 -0.87 -28.11
N SER A 153 -16.03 -0.12 -29.10
CA SER A 153 -15.97 -0.49 -30.52
C SER A 153 -15.26 0.60 -31.32
N LEU A 154 -14.53 0.18 -32.35
CA LEU A 154 -13.82 0.99 -33.32
C LEU A 154 -14.70 1.39 -34.52
N SER A 155 -15.91 0.82 -34.62
CA SER A 155 -16.77 0.94 -35.79
C SER A 155 -17.39 2.33 -36.00
N SER A 156 -17.28 3.24 -35.03
CA SER A 156 -17.77 4.62 -35.15
C SER A 156 -16.83 5.60 -34.46
N LYS A 157 -16.70 6.82 -35.01
CA LYS A 157 -15.95 7.92 -34.35
C LYS A 157 -16.46 8.22 -32.94
N SER A 158 -17.76 8.01 -32.67
CA SER A 158 -18.33 8.15 -31.34
C SER A 158 -17.81 7.09 -30.34
N GLY A 159 -17.30 5.95 -30.82
CA GLY A 159 -16.76 4.90 -29.96
C GLY A 159 -15.58 5.35 -29.10
N PHE A 160 -14.69 6.19 -29.64
CA PHE A 160 -13.57 6.74 -28.88
C PHE A 160 -14.00 7.81 -27.88
N THR A 161 -14.96 8.68 -28.24
CA THR A 161 -15.54 9.65 -27.31
C THR A 161 -16.24 8.97 -26.14
N ILE A 162 -17.03 7.92 -26.43
CA ILE A 162 -17.70 7.11 -25.40
C ILE A 162 -16.67 6.42 -24.49
N LEU A 163 -15.59 5.90 -25.06
CA LEU A 163 -14.51 5.29 -24.28
C LEU A 163 -13.85 6.33 -23.36
N GLU A 164 -13.53 7.51 -23.88
CA GLU A 164 -12.93 8.60 -23.11
C GLU A 164 -13.81 8.99 -21.92
N GLU A 165 -15.11 9.20 -22.16
CA GLU A 165 -16.10 9.55 -21.12
C GLU A 165 -16.20 8.43 -20.07
N ALA A 166 -16.36 7.18 -20.50
CA ALA A 166 -16.49 6.03 -19.60
C ALA A 166 -15.23 5.84 -18.72
N VAL A 167 -14.04 6.00 -19.31
CA VAL A 167 -12.77 5.96 -18.56
C VAL A 167 -12.72 7.10 -17.54
N THR A 168 -13.04 8.33 -17.97
CA THR A 168 -13.02 9.52 -17.10
C THR A 168 -13.95 9.33 -15.90
N GLU A 169 -15.19 8.90 -16.14
CA GLU A 169 -16.18 8.67 -15.09
C GLU A 169 -15.75 7.57 -14.12
N LYS A 170 -15.21 6.47 -14.64
CA LYS A 170 -14.75 5.36 -13.81
C LYS A 170 -13.57 5.76 -12.93
N LEU A 171 -12.60 6.49 -13.49
CA LEU A 171 -11.47 7.03 -12.72
C LEU A 171 -11.96 7.97 -11.61
N LYS A 172 -12.85 8.92 -11.92
CA LYS A 172 -13.43 9.82 -10.91
C LYS A 172 -14.15 9.05 -9.80
N ALA A 173 -14.96 8.07 -10.16
CA ALA A 173 -15.68 7.25 -9.18
C ALA A 173 -14.72 6.53 -8.22
N LEU A 174 -13.65 5.93 -8.74
CA LEU A 174 -12.64 5.24 -7.92
C LEU A 174 -11.88 6.22 -7.02
N LEU A 175 -11.52 7.41 -7.54
CA LEU A 175 -10.87 8.45 -6.73
C LEU A 175 -11.79 8.96 -5.60
N GLU A 176 -13.09 9.14 -5.86
CA GLU A 176 -14.04 9.52 -4.83
C GLU A 176 -14.25 8.41 -3.79
N THR A 177 -14.30 7.14 -4.20
CA THR A 177 -14.31 6.01 -3.26
C THR A 177 -13.06 6.03 -2.39
N ALA A 178 -11.87 6.24 -2.96
CA ALA A 178 -10.62 6.32 -2.21
C ALA A 178 -10.57 7.51 -1.23
N LYS A 179 -11.21 8.65 -1.55
CA LYS A 179 -11.35 9.79 -0.62
C LYS A 179 -12.33 9.51 0.53
N ASN A 180 -13.38 8.73 0.25
CA ASN A 180 -14.42 8.35 1.21
C ASN A 180 -14.04 7.15 2.07
N ILE A 181 -13.04 6.37 1.66
CA ILE A 181 -12.26 5.53 2.57
C ILE A 181 -11.47 6.52 3.43
N HIS A 182 -12.11 7.02 4.48
CA HIS A 182 -11.37 7.64 5.55
C HIS A 182 -10.40 6.57 6.06
N PRO A 183 -9.06 6.77 5.97
CA PRO A 183 -8.19 6.04 6.88
C PRO A 183 -8.81 6.28 8.24
N ILE A 184 -8.98 5.24 9.04
CA ILE A 184 -9.44 5.40 10.42
C ILE A 184 -8.55 6.50 10.99
N LYS A 185 -9.09 7.72 11.13
CA LYS A 185 -8.43 8.83 11.79
C LYS A 185 -8.52 8.49 13.26
N THR A 186 -7.77 7.48 13.70
CA THR A 186 -7.55 7.33 15.12
C THR A 186 -6.52 8.37 15.51
N PRO A 187 -6.82 9.18 16.54
CA PRO A 187 -5.87 10.14 17.06
C PRO A 187 -4.70 9.32 17.59
N VAL A 188 -3.58 9.31 16.85
CA VAL A 188 -2.30 8.97 17.45
C VAL A 188 -1.98 10.11 18.40
N ASN A 189 -2.54 10.04 19.60
CA ASN A 189 -2.13 10.86 20.70
C ASN A 189 -0.76 10.33 21.12
N ALA A 190 0.29 10.86 20.50
CA ALA A 190 1.69 10.61 20.87
C ALA A 190 2.00 11.02 22.34
N ALA A 191 1.00 11.52 23.07
CA ALA A 191 1.09 12.08 24.40
C ALA A 191 0.60 11.16 25.54
N SER A 192 0.15 9.92 25.30
CA SER A 192 -0.19 9.01 26.40
C SER A 192 0.59 7.71 26.33
N ILE A 193 1.72 7.68 27.02
CA ILE A 193 2.34 6.45 27.55
C ILE A 193 1.43 5.93 28.68
N ASN A 194 0.18 5.62 28.36
CA ASN A 194 -0.73 4.93 29.26
C ASN A 194 -0.51 3.42 29.08
N GLU A 195 -0.74 2.65 30.15
CA GLU A 195 -0.70 1.18 30.13
C GLU A 195 -1.73 0.55 29.17
N GLN A 196 -2.69 1.34 28.69
CA GLN A 196 -3.75 0.89 27.78
C GLN A 196 -3.28 0.84 26.31
N LEU A 197 -3.72 -0.20 25.60
CA LEU A 197 -3.47 -0.36 24.17
C LEU A 197 -4.45 0.46 23.33
N THR A 198 -3.92 1.15 22.32
CA THR A 198 -4.67 1.84 21.27
C THR A 198 -5.39 0.83 20.36
N ASP A 199 -6.36 1.30 19.59
CA ASP A 199 -7.12 0.43 18.67
C ASP A 199 -6.21 -0.22 17.63
N SER A 200 -5.27 0.54 17.07
CA SER A 200 -4.27 0.04 16.13
C SER A 200 -3.37 -1.03 16.74
N GLU A 201 -2.99 -0.90 18.02
CA GLU A 201 -2.21 -1.92 18.73
C GLU A 201 -3.02 -3.20 18.96
N VAL A 202 -4.30 -3.08 19.36
CA VAL A 202 -5.18 -4.24 19.57
C VAL A 202 -5.46 -4.96 18.25
N MET A 203 -5.73 -4.21 17.17
CA MET A 203 -5.90 -4.78 15.84
C MET A 203 -4.64 -5.49 15.37
N LEU A 204 -3.48 -4.91 15.60
CA LEU A 204 -2.21 -5.53 15.22
C LEU A 204 -1.96 -6.82 16.02
N LEU A 205 -2.24 -6.86 17.32
CA LEU A 205 -2.19 -8.10 18.10
C LEU A 205 -3.12 -9.17 17.52
N LYS A 206 -4.34 -8.80 17.14
CA LYS A 206 -5.30 -9.72 16.53
C LYS A 206 -4.78 -10.34 15.23
N PHE A 207 -4.24 -9.52 14.31
CA PHE A 207 -3.68 -10.04 13.06
C PHE A 207 -2.45 -10.91 13.27
N ILE A 208 -1.56 -10.58 14.21
CA ILE A 208 -0.41 -11.45 14.50
C ILE A 208 -0.92 -12.76 15.09
N LEU A 209 -1.96 -12.76 15.94
CA LEU A 209 -2.58 -13.98 16.48
C LEU A 209 -3.26 -14.82 15.39
N GLU A 210 -3.96 -14.19 14.43
CA GLU A 210 -4.59 -14.89 13.31
C GLU A 210 -3.55 -15.57 12.40
N GLU A 211 -2.41 -14.92 12.17
CA GLU A 211 -1.29 -15.48 11.39
C GLU A 211 -0.41 -16.46 12.20
N GLN A 212 -0.54 -16.52 13.53
CA GLN A 212 0.14 -17.47 14.41
C GLN A 212 -0.89 -18.25 15.27
N PRO A 213 -1.57 -19.26 14.71
CA PRO A 213 -2.55 -20.03 15.48
C PRO A 213 -1.94 -20.75 16.70
N THR A 214 -0.62 -21.00 16.67
CA THR A 214 0.12 -21.68 17.73
C THR A 214 1.29 -20.84 18.24
N HIS A 215 1.75 -21.15 19.47
CA HIS A 215 2.90 -20.48 20.10
C HIS A 215 4.27 -20.91 19.52
N GLU A 216 4.30 -21.95 18.67
CA GLU A 216 5.52 -22.45 18.02
C GLU A 216 5.80 -21.71 16.69
N GLU A 217 4.76 -21.12 16.10
CA GLU A 217 4.82 -20.44 14.82
C GLU A 217 5.14 -18.95 14.99
N LYS A 218 5.70 -18.36 13.93
CA LYS A 218 5.94 -16.91 13.84
C LYS A 218 5.21 -16.36 12.63
N ALA A 219 4.50 -15.26 12.82
CA ALA A 219 3.82 -14.57 11.76
C ALA A 219 4.84 -13.86 10.85
N ARG A 220 4.67 -13.94 9.53
CA ARG A 220 5.50 -13.14 8.60
C ARG A 220 5.08 -11.68 8.71
N LEU A 221 6.01 -10.80 9.06
CA LEU A 221 5.69 -9.38 9.30
C LEU A 221 5.06 -8.70 8.07
N TYR A 222 5.43 -9.14 6.86
CA TYR A 222 4.84 -8.67 5.61
C TYR A 222 3.34 -9.01 5.49
N GLN A 223 2.94 -10.23 5.87
CA GLN A 223 1.54 -10.68 5.81
C GLN A 223 0.69 -9.87 6.80
N VAL A 224 1.18 -9.71 8.03
CA VAL A 224 0.54 -8.89 9.06
C VAL A 224 0.40 -7.44 8.59
N ASN A 225 1.45 -6.85 8.01
CA ASN A 225 1.40 -5.48 7.48
C ASN A 225 0.38 -5.35 6.34
N LYS A 226 0.33 -6.33 5.44
CA LYS A 226 -0.64 -6.35 4.34
C LYS A 226 -2.07 -6.38 4.87
N ALA A 227 -2.40 -7.31 5.78
CA ALA A 227 -3.73 -7.39 6.39
C ALA A 227 -4.12 -6.10 7.13
N PHE A 228 -3.16 -5.47 7.81
CA PHE A 228 -3.37 -4.19 8.50
C PHE A 228 -3.70 -3.04 7.54
N ILE A 229 -3.02 -2.99 6.39
CA ILE A 229 -3.28 -2.01 5.32
C ILE A 229 -4.62 -2.29 4.64
N ASP A 230 -4.95 -3.56 4.38
CA ASP A 230 -6.21 -3.97 3.77
C ASP A 230 -7.43 -3.61 4.63
N LEU A 231 -7.23 -3.47 5.95
CA LEU A 231 -8.24 -2.95 6.89
C LEU A 231 -8.36 -1.41 6.88
N GLY A 232 -7.55 -0.71 6.09
CA GLY A 232 -7.58 0.75 5.92
C GLY A 232 -6.64 1.53 6.85
N TYR A 233 -5.71 0.87 7.55
CA TYR A 233 -4.64 1.55 8.27
C TYR A 233 -3.46 1.90 7.36
N ASP A 234 -2.71 2.94 7.70
CA ASP A 234 -1.50 3.31 6.97
C ASP A 234 -0.21 2.66 7.55
N GLY A 235 0.85 2.63 6.74
CA GLY A 235 2.14 2.08 7.15
C GLY A 235 2.81 2.84 8.31
N PHE A 236 2.45 4.10 8.54
CA PHE A 236 2.95 4.86 9.67
C PHE A 236 2.36 4.33 10.99
N SER A 237 1.05 4.10 11.01
CA SER A 237 0.29 3.52 12.13
C SER A 237 0.75 2.10 12.43
N PHE A 238 1.00 1.29 11.41
CA PHE A 238 1.61 -0.02 11.55
C PHE A 238 2.97 0.08 12.26
N GLY A 239 3.87 0.91 11.72
CA GLY A 239 5.22 1.05 12.26
C GLY A 239 5.25 1.56 13.70
N LEU A 240 4.36 2.51 14.05
CA LEU A 240 4.25 3.04 15.41
C LEU A 240 3.68 1.99 16.38
N SER A 241 2.59 1.32 15.99
CA SER A 241 1.94 0.28 16.82
C SER A 241 2.89 -0.89 17.06
N MET A 242 3.59 -1.35 16.04
CA MET A 242 4.57 -2.43 16.16
C MET A 242 5.70 -2.05 17.13
N ARG A 243 6.29 -0.86 16.98
CA ARG A 243 7.33 -0.38 17.92
C ARG A 243 6.81 -0.22 19.35
N SER A 244 5.57 0.23 19.51
CA SER A 244 4.95 0.39 20.82
C SER A 244 4.70 -0.96 21.49
N LEU A 245 4.14 -1.94 20.77
CA LEU A 245 3.93 -3.30 21.27
C LEU A 245 5.24 -4.00 21.65
N VAL A 246 6.30 -3.83 20.84
CA VAL A 246 7.64 -4.34 21.17
C VAL A 246 8.18 -3.66 22.43
N LYS A 247 8.04 -2.33 22.56
CA LYS A 247 8.46 -1.61 23.76
C LYS A 247 7.67 -2.02 25.01
N LYS A 248 6.38 -2.35 24.86
CA LYS A 248 5.51 -2.87 25.93
C LYS A 248 5.82 -4.34 26.26
N GLY A 249 6.63 -5.01 25.44
CA GLY A 249 7.02 -6.40 25.60
C GLY A 249 5.87 -7.37 25.32
N LEU A 250 4.91 -6.99 24.47
CA LEU A 250 3.79 -7.85 24.08
C LEU A 250 4.08 -8.62 22.78
N VAL A 251 4.93 -8.06 21.91
CA VAL A 251 5.34 -8.63 20.64
C VAL A 251 6.86 -8.63 20.56
N VAL A 252 7.44 -9.65 19.93
CA VAL A 252 8.86 -9.70 19.56
C VAL A 252 9.00 -9.80 18.05
N THR A 253 10.07 -9.25 17.50
CA THR A 253 10.44 -9.43 16.09
C THR A 253 11.76 -10.18 15.98
N SER A 254 11.88 -11.00 14.94
CA SER A 254 13.10 -11.77 14.66
C SER A 254 13.35 -11.87 13.16
N LYS A 255 14.59 -12.18 12.79
CA LYS A 255 14.96 -12.54 11.42
C LYS A 255 14.87 -14.05 11.30
N GLU A 256 14.07 -14.50 10.35
CA GLU A 256 13.88 -15.92 10.04
C GLU A 256 14.42 -16.21 8.65
N TYR A 257 14.77 -17.47 8.41
CA TYR A 257 15.29 -17.92 7.13
C TYR A 257 14.27 -18.83 6.45
N ASP A 258 13.92 -18.52 5.20
CA ASP A 258 13.12 -19.41 4.37
C ASP A 258 14.06 -20.28 3.54
N GLU A 259 14.15 -21.57 3.89
CA GLU A 259 14.97 -22.56 3.19
C GLU A 259 14.55 -22.74 1.72
N TRP A 260 13.29 -22.49 1.39
CA TRP A 260 12.75 -22.71 0.05
C TRP A 260 13.06 -21.55 -0.89
N ASN A 261 13.05 -20.33 -0.38
CA ASN A 261 13.34 -19.11 -1.15
C ASN A 261 14.76 -18.58 -0.97
N ASN A 262 15.59 -19.26 -0.16
CA ASN A 262 16.97 -18.90 0.14
C ASN A 262 17.10 -17.42 0.53
N GLY A 263 16.20 -16.96 1.41
CA GLY A 263 16.02 -15.56 1.74
C GLY A 263 15.66 -15.34 3.20
N GLU A 264 16.22 -14.29 3.78
CA GLU A 264 15.86 -13.84 5.13
C GLU A 264 14.57 -13.01 5.08
N TYR A 265 13.66 -13.27 6.01
CA TYR A 265 12.47 -12.45 6.22
C TYR A 265 12.36 -11.98 7.67
N THR A 266 11.55 -10.95 7.89
CA THR A 266 11.27 -10.48 9.24
C THR A 266 9.97 -11.13 9.72
N ALA A 267 10.03 -11.78 10.87
CA ALA A 267 8.88 -12.37 11.53
C ALA A 267 8.54 -11.59 12.80
N CYS A 268 7.29 -11.72 13.25
CA CYS A 268 6.83 -11.25 14.54
C CYS A 268 6.08 -12.37 15.27
N GLN A 269 6.08 -12.28 16.60
CA GLN A 269 5.45 -13.26 17.46
C GLN A 269 4.84 -12.58 18.68
N ILE A 270 3.68 -13.05 19.13
CA ILE A 270 3.14 -12.66 20.43
C ILE A 270 4.00 -13.32 21.51
N THR A 271 4.43 -12.52 22.49
CA THR A 271 5.15 -13.04 23.66
C THR A 271 4.17 -13.62 24.67
N GLU A 272 4.67 -14.41 25.64
CA GLU A 272 3.88 -14.92 26.77
C GLU A 272 3.09 -13.80 27.48
N LYS A 273 3.74 -12.67 27.76
CA LYS A 273 3.09 -11.47 28.33
C LYS A 273 1.96 -10.92 27.43
N GLY A 274 2.16 -10.96 26.12
CA GLY A 274 1.15 -10.57 25.13
C GLY A 274 -0.05 -11.51 25.12
N GLU A 275 0.20 -12.80 25.20
CA GLU A 275 -0.84 -13.84 25.28
C GLU A 275 -1.66 -13.73 26.57
N GLU A 276 -0.99 -13.58 27.72
CA GLU A 276 -1.66 -13.31 29.00
C GLU A 276 -2.55 -12.06 28.93
N TRP A 277 -2.06 -10.99 28.29
CA TRP A 277 -2.84 -9.77 28.11
C TRP A 277 -4.08 -10.02 27.24
N ILE A 278 -3.95 -10.73 26.12
CA ILE A 278 -5.07 -11.04 25.23
C ILE A 278 -6.11 -11.90 25.96
N LEU A 279 -5.69 -12.99 26.60
CA LEU A 279 -6.59 -13.89 27.33
C LEU A 279 -7.30 -13.17 28.47
N HIS A 280 -6.62 -12.28 29.20
CA HIS A 280 -7.22 -11.50 30.28
C HIS A 280 -8.26 -10.48 29.80
N ASN A 281 -8.09 -9.96 28.58
CA ASN A 281 -8.91 -8.88 28.03
C ASN A 281 -9.92 -9.35 26.97
N PHE A 282 -9.88 -10.60 26.52
CA PHE A 282 -10.70 -11.10 25.41
C PHE A 282 -12.21 -10.82 25.60
N GLU A 283 -12.77 -11.13 26.77
CA GLU A 283 -14.20 -10.89 27.03
C GLU A 283 -14.53 -9.42 27.35
N LYS A 284 -13.54 -8.67 27.86
CA LYS A 284 -13.74 -7.29 28.36
C LYS A 284 -13.54 -6.24 27.28
N ASP A 285 -12.70 -6.54 26.30
CA ASP A 285 -12.33 -5.65 25.21
C ASP A 285 -13.10 -6.02 23.94
N HIS A 286 -14.15 -5.26 23.65
CA HIS A 286 -14.99 -5.44 22.46
C HIS A 286 -14.20 -5.44 21.15
N ARG A 287 -13.00 -4.85 21.10
CA ARG A 287 -12.14 -4.83 19.91
C ARG A 287 -11.55 -6.20 19.60
N LEU A 288 -11.33 -7.03 20.63
CA LEU A 288 -10.80 -8.39 20.48
C LEU A 288 -11.92 -9.38 20.10
N ASN A 289 -13.05 -9.34 20.82
CA ASN A 289 -14.14 -10.31 20.64
C ASN A 289 -15.15 -9.96 19.55
N SER A 290 -15.10 -8.77 18.98
CA SER A 290 -15.89 -8.46 17.79
C SER A 290 -15.36 -9.26 16.59
N SER A 291 -16.28 -9.94 15.90
CA SER A 291 -15.94 -10.55 14.62
C SER A 291 -15.55 -9.45 13.64
N LEU A 292 -14.39 -9.58 13.00
CA LEU A 292 -14.05 -8.79 11.82
C LEU A 292 -14.92 -9.32 10.69
N LEU A 293 -16.22 -9.02 10.75
CA LEU A 293 -17.12 -9.26 9.64
C LEU A 293 -16.70 -8.30 8.53
N PHE A 294 -15.83 -8.80 7.65
CA PHE A 294 -15.81 -8.36 6.28
C PHE A 294 -17.27 -8.28 5.83
N LYS A 295 -17.74 -7.09 5.47
CA LYS A 295 -18.96 -6.97 4.66
C LYS A 295 -18.65 -7.61 3.31
N ASN A 296 -18.68 -8.94 3.27
CA ASN A 296 -18.83 -9.69 2.05
C ASN A 296 -20.24 -9.34 1.56
N ASN A 297 -20.32 -8.51 0.53
CA ASN A 297 -21.49 -8.52 -0.34
C ASN A 297 -21.70 -9.97 -0.77
N GLU A 298 -22.94 -10.44 -0.58
CA GLU A 298 -23.44 -11.78 -0.87
C GLU A 298 -22.70 -12.47 -2.03
N VAL A 299 -21.87 -13.47 -1.70
CA VAL A 299 -21.48 -14.50 -2.68
C VAL A 299 -22.45 -15.64 -2.47
N SER A 300 -23.54 -15.61 -3.24
CA SER A 300 -24.41 -16.77 -3.43
C SER A 300 -23.57 -17.93 -3.96
N ASP A 301 -23.73 -19.10 -3.34
CA ASP A 301 -23.22 -20.39 -3.82
C ASP A 301 -23.28 -20.49 -5.34
N LEU A 302 -22.15 -20.76 -5.98
CA LEU A 302 -22.12 -21.28 -7.34
C LEU A 302 -21.43 -22.65 -7.34
N PRO A 303 -22.11 -23.70 -7.87
CA PRO A 303 -21.51 -25.01 -8.07
C PRO A 303 -20.62 -25.00 -9.32
N PHE A 304 -19.56 -25.81 -9.27
CA PHE A 304 -18.71 -26.36 -10.34
C PHE A 304 -18.73 -25.68 -11.72
#